data_AF-A0A353N550-F1
#
_entry.id   AF-A0A353N550-F1
#
_cell.length_a   1.000
_cell.length_b   1.000
_cell.length_c   1.000
_cell.angle_alpha   90.00
_cell.angle_beta   90.00
_cell.angle_gamma   90.00
#
_symmetry.space_group_name_H-M   'P 1'
#
loop_
_entity.id
_entity.type
_entity.pdbx_description
1 polymer ?
#
loop_
_entity_poly.entity_id
_entity_poly.type
_entity_poly.pdbx_seq_one_letter_code
_entity_poly.pdbx_strand_id
1 'polypeptide(L)'
;MYKLIAVDVDGTLLDSNKNLTTETINAIHQAVEKGLIFTICTGRPIQGVEPLIEKIGLDLPFITYNGAMIVMGKSREILFEVKMSNEDVKVVVELGQKYGTTTIIWVDNKLYVQQLTQQAYDYGEMSKTKPLLIKDLNELID
;
A
#
# COMPACT_ATOMS: atom_id res chain seq x y z
N MET A 1 15.11 25.74 5.36
CA MET A 1 14.12 25.58 4.29
C MET A 1 13.85 24.08 4.13
N TYR A 2 12.57 23.67 4.14
CA TYR A 2 12.20 22.26 3.98
C TYR A 2 12.27 21.85 2.51
N LYS A 3 12.64 20.60 2.24
CA LYS A 3 12.75 20.04 0.88
C LYS A 3 11.77 18.90 0.61
N LEU A 4 11.28 18.27 1.68
CA LEU A 4 10.42 17.10 1.65
C LEU A 4 9.30 17.29 2.68
N ILE A 5 8.09 16.92 2.30
CA ILE A 5 6.95 16.73 3.19
C ILE A 5 6.50 15.28 3.03
N ALA A 6 6.56 14.52 4.12
CA ALA A 6 6.08 13.14 4.19
C ALA A 6 4.90 13.09 5.17
N VAL A 7 3.74 12.60 4.71
CA VAL A 7 2.49 12.66 5.49
C VAL A 7 1.85 11.29 5.54
N ASP A 8 1.42 10.87 6.73
CA ASP A 8 0.57 9.69 6.90
C ASP A 8 -0.84 9.92 6.33
N VAL A 9 -1.57 8.87 6.02
CA VAL A 9 -2.92 8.96 5.44
C VAL A 9 -4.00 9.08 6.53
N ASP A 10 -4.15 8.02 7.32
CA ASP A 10 -5.30 7.83 8.20
C ASP A 10 -5.14 8.65 9.48
N GLY A 11 -6.06 9.59 9.73
CA GLY A 11 -5.98 10.49 10.89
C GLY A 11 -4.96 11.62 10.75
N THR A 12 -4.33 11.78 9.57
CA THR A 12 -3.40 12.88 9.27
C THR A 12 -3.80 13.62 7.99
N LEU A 13 -3.65 13.01 6.82
CA LEU A 13 -3.99 13.64 5.54
C LEU A 13 -5.51 13.70 5.31
N LEU A 14 -6.21 12.65 5.73
CA LEU A 14 -7.67 12.57 5.61
C LEU A 14 -8.36 13.18 6.82
N ASP A 15 -9.50 13.82 6.58
CA ASP A 15 -10.36 14.31 7.66
C ASP A 15 -11.02 13.17 8.45
N SER A 16 -11.78 13.52 9.50
CA SER A 16 -12.50 12.55 10.34
C SER A 16 -13.55 11.72 9.57
N ASN A 17 -13.96 12.17 8.39
CA ASN A 17 -14.87 11.47 7.49
C ASN A 17 -14.12 10.68 6.40
N LYS A 18 -12.80 10.53 6.53
CA LYS A 18 -11.89 9.86 5.58
C LYS A 18 -11.87 10.52 4.20
N ASN A 19 -12.13 11.82 4.12
CA ASN A 19 -12.07 12.59 2.90
C ASN A 19 -10.75 13.34 2.76
N LEU A 20 -10.25 13.37 1.53
CA LEU A 20 -9.23 14.33 1.13
C LEU A 20 -9.92 15.62 0.70
N THR A 21 -9.74 16.69 1.47
CA THR A 21 -10.43 17.96 1.24
C THR A 21 -9.81 18.77 0.10
N THR A 22 -10.60 19.66 -0.52
CA THR A 22 -10.11 20.58 -1.56
C THR A 22 -9.00 21.49 -1.04
N GLU A 23 -9.09 21.94 0.22
CA GLU A 23 -8.05 22.77 0.85
C GLU A 23 -6.73 22.01 0.95
N THR A 24 -6.77 20.75 1.41
CA THR A 24 -5.58 19.87 1.49
C THR A 24 -4.98 19.64 0.10
N ILE A 25 -5.80 19.38 -0.92
CA ILE A 25 -5.33 19.21 -2.30
C ILE A 25 -4.63 20.49 -2.77
N ASN A 26 -5.24 21.65 -2.60
CA ASN A 26 -4.64 22.93 -2.98
C ASN A 26 -3.30 23.18 -2.27
N ALA A 27 -3.20 22.83 -0.99
CA ALA A 27 -1.96 22.95 -0.22
C ALA A 27 -0.84 22.03 -0.75
N ILE A 28 -1.18 20.79 -1.15
CA ILE A 28 -0.24 19.85 -1.79
C ILE A 28 0.29 20.46 -3.09
N HIS A 29 -0.60 20.96 -3.96
CA HIS A 29 -0.21 21.58 -5.23
C HIS A 29 0.72 22.77 -5.00
N GLN A 30 0.39 23.68 -4.09
CA GLN A 30 1.24 24.83 -3.77
C GLN A 30 2.61 24.43 -3.21
N ALA A 31 2.70 23.34 -2.45
CA ALA A 31 3.98 22.84 -1.94
C ALA A 31 4.85 22.32 -3.09
N VAL A 32 4.26 21.55 -4.00
CA VAL A 32 4.95 21.00 -5.18
C VAL A 32 5.38 22.12 -6.14
N GLU A 33 4.53 23.12 -6.39
CA GLU A 33 4.86 24.31 -7.19
C GLU A 33 6.04 25.10 -6.63
N LYS A 34 6.23 25.10 -5.30
CA LYS A 34 7.38 25.70 -4.63
C LYS A 34 8.64 24.84 -4.67
N GLY A 35 8.60 23.69 -5.37
CA GLY A 35 9.73 22.78 -5.54
C GLY A 35 9.94 21.82 -4.37
N LEU A 36 8.95 21.66 -3.47
CA LEU A 36 9.03 20.63 -2.44
C LEU A 36 8.62 19.28 -3.01
N ILE A 37 9.29 18.22 -2.56
CA ILE A 37 8.84 16.85 -2.78
C ILE A 37 7.73 16.60 -1.76
N PHE A 38 6.54 16.23 -2.23
CA PHE A 38 5.45 15.78 -1.37
C PHE A 38 5.29 14.27 -1.53
N THR A 39 5.21 13.54 -0.41
CA THR A 39 5.00 12.09 -0.42
C THR A 39 4.00 11.66 0.64
N ILE A 40 3.26 10.59 0.33
CA ILE A 40 2.32 9.95 1.23
C ILE A 40 2.93 8.67 1.78
N CYS A 41 2.83 8.46 3.09
CA CYS A 41 3.29 7.27 3.79
C CYS A 41 2.09 6.47 4.29
N THR A 42 2.03 5.16 4.02
CA THR A 42 0.91 4.34 4.47
C THR A 42 1.24 2.85 4.53
N GLY A 43 0.52 2.14 5.40
CA GLY A 43 0.48 0.67 5.40
C GLY A 43 -0.36 0.06 4.28
N ARG A 44 -1.13 0.88 3.57
CA ARG A 44 -1.97 0.41 2.47
C ARG A 44 -1.12 -0.08 1.29
N PRO A 45 -1.61 -1.06 0.53
CA PRO A 45 -1.07 -1.37 -0.79
C PRO A 45 -1.31 -0.20 -1.76
N ILE A 46 -0.64 -0.22 -2.91
CA ILE A 46 -0.81 0.81 -3.94
C ILE A 46 -2.26 0.92 -4.43
N GLN A 47 -3.00 -0.21 -4.52
CA GLN A 47 -4.43 -0.22 -4.86
C GLN A 47 -5.30 0.51 -3.82
N GLY A 48 -4.89 0.48 -2.55
CA GLY A 48 -5.61 1.11 -1.45
C GLY A 48 -5.50 2.64 -1.44
N VAL A 49 -4.56 3.20 -2.20
CA VAL A 49 -4.34 4.65 -2.35
C VAL A 49 -4.68 5.19 -3.74
N GLU A 50 -5.17 4.34 -4.66
CA GLU A 50 -5.60 4.74 -5.99
C GLU A 50 -6.53 5.98 -6.00
N PRO A 51 -7.55 6.08 -5.12
CA PRO A 51 -8.42 7.26 -5.10
C PRO A 51 -7.69 8.55 -4.68
N LEU A 52 -6.60 8.44 -3.92
CA LEU A 52 -5.79 9.60 -3.52
C LEU A 52 -4.94 10.07 -4.70
N ILE A 53 -4.34 9.13 -5.44
CA ILE A 53 -3.58 9.41 -6.67
C ILE A 53 -4.46 10.17 -7.66
N GLU A 54 -5.68 9.67 -7.90
CA GLU A 54 -6.65 10.30 -8.80
C GLU A 54 -7.05 11.70 -8.34
N LYS A 55 -7.41 11.86 -7.06
CA LYS A 55 -7.85 13.16 -6.51
C LYS A 55 -6.74 14.21 -6.46
N ILE A 56 -5.51 13.81 -6.10
CA ILE A 56 -4.38 14.73 -6.05
C ILE A 56 -3.99 15.16 -7.46
N GLY A 57 -4.05 14.25 -8.44
CA GLY A 57 -3.85 14.61 -9.84
C GLY A 57 -2.40 15.00 -10.19
N LEU A 58 -1.43 14.75 -9.31
CA LEU A 58 0.00 14.95 -9.54
C LEU A 58 0.70 13.58 -9.56
N ASP A 59 1.82 13.48 -10.29
CA ASP A 59 2.69 12.30 -10.19
C ASP A 59 3.67 12.49 -9.03
N LEU A 60 3.34 11.90 -7.88
CA LEU A 60 4.09 12.02 -6.64
C LEU A 60 4.57 10.64 -6.18
N PRO A 61 5.66 10.55 -5.41
CA PRO A 61 6.05 9.30 -4.77
C PRO A 61 5.08 8.93 -3.64
N PHE A 62 4.71 7.65 -3.57
CA PHE A 62 3.93 7.04 -2.51
C PHE A 62 4.75 5.95 -1.83
N ILE A 63 4.91 6.07 -0.52
CA ILE A 63 5.51 5.07 0.36
C ILE A 63 4.37 4.17 0.84
N THR A 64 4.33 2.95 0.33
CA THR A 64 3.25 1.96 0.52
C THR A 64 3.77 0.73 1.26
N TYR A 65 2.86 -0.17 1.66
CA TYR A 65 3.22 -1.41 2.36
C TYR A 65 4.10 -1.17 3.60
N ASN A 66 3.80 -0.14 4.39
CA ASN A 66 4.60 0.28 5.56
C ASN A 66 6.06 0.60 5.22
N GLY A 67 6.32 1.09 4.01
CA GLY A 67 7.67 1.43 3.55
C GLY A 67 8.38 0.34 2.76
N ALA A 68 7.73 -0.82 2.55
CA ALA A 68 8.32 -1.87 1.72
C ALA A 68 8.40 -1.49 0.23
N MET A 69 7.63 -0.51 -0.24
CA MET A 69 7.71 -0.03 -1.63
C MET A 69 7.52 1.50 -1.71
N ILE A 70 8.35 2.15 -2.53
CA ILE A 70 8.18 3.53 -2.97
C ILE A 70 7.86 3.52 -4.46
N VAL A 71 6.71 4.04 -4.84
CA VAL A 71 6.21 4.03 -6.23
C VAL A 71 5.65 5.38 -6.63
N MET A 72 5.88 5.80 -7.87
CA MET A 72 5.27 6.99 -8.44
C MET A 72 3.78 6.74 -8.71
N GLY A 73 2.93 7.63 -8.21
CA GLY A 73 1.49 7.46 -8.20
C GLY A 73 0.88 7.30 -9.58
N LYS A 74 1.23 8.14 -10.56
CA LYS A 74 0.66 8.09 -11.91
C LYS A 74 1.48 7.20 -12.84
N SER A 75 2.79 7.41 -12.91
CA SER A 75 3.66 6.66 -13.84
C SER A 75 3.88 5.20 -13.42
N ARG A 76 3.63 4.87 -12.16
CA ARG A 76 3.89 3.54 -11.56
C ARG A 76 5.35 3.11 -11.59
N GLU A 77 6.26 4.05 -11.78
CA GLU A 77 7.69 3.78 -11.62
C GLU A 77 7.99 3.38 -10.17
N ILE A 78 8.54 2.19 -9.97
CA ILE A 78 9.00 1.73 -8.66
C ILE A 78 10.38 2.32 -8.41
N LEU A 79 10.46 3.22 -7.43
CA LEU A 79 11.71 3.87 -7.04
C LEU A 79 12.50 3.03 -6.03
N PHE A 80 11.79 2.22 -5.24
CA PHE A 80 12.38 1.34 -4.23
C PHE A 80 11.40 0.21 -3.90
N GLU A 81 11.93 -0.99 -3.68
CA GLU A 81 11.20 -2.08 -3.06
C GLU A 81 12.13 -2.94 -2.18
N VAL A 82 11.56 -3.48 -1.11
CA VAL A 82 12.16 -4.53 -0.30
C VAL A 82 11.13 -5.61 -0.04
N LYS A 83 11.49 -6.85 -0.35
CA LYS A 83 10.65 -8.03 -0.19
C LYS A 83 11.15 -8.86 0.98
N MET A 84 10.26 -9.67 1.54
CA MET A 84 10.66 -10.70 2.49
C MET A 84 11.49 -11.76 1.76
N SER A 85 12.43 -12.40 2.46
CA SER A 85 13.14 -13.56 1.91
C SER A 85 12.19 -14.74 1.71
N ASN A 86 12.48 -15.62 0.75
CA ASN A 86 11.65 -16.79 0.49
C ASN A 86 11.62 -17.72 1.71
N GLU A 87 12.71 -17.79 2.48
CA GLU A 87 12.79 -18.51 3.75
C GLU A 87 11.82 -17.94 4.79
N ASP A 88 11.82 -16.62 5.00
CA ASP A 88 10.94 -15.99 5.98
C ASP A 88 9.46 -16.13 5.59
N VAL A 89 9.14 -16.01 4.29
CA VAL A 89 7.77 -16.22 3.80
C VAL A 89 7.28 -17.63 4.09
N LYS A 90 8.11 -18.65 3.84
CA LYS A 90 7.78 -20.06 4.17
C LYS A 90 7.50 -20.22 5.65
N VAL A 91 8.35 -19.67 6.53
CA VAL A 91 8.15 -19.73 7.98
C VAL A 91 6.82 -19.07 8.39
N VAL A 92 6.50 -17.88 7.88
CA VAL A 92 5.25 -17.19 8.22
C VAL A 92 4.02 -17.99 7.78
N VAL A 93 4.04 -18.57 6.58
CA VAL A 93 2.92 -19.39 6.07
C VAL A 93 2.76 -20.68 6.87
N GLU A 94 3.86 -21.35 7.21
CA GLU A 94 3.84 -22.56 8.06
C GLU A 94 3.29 -22.27 9.46
N LEU A 95 3.69 -21.14 10.08
CA LEU A 95 3.16 -20.73 11.38
C LEU A 95 1.66 -20.40 11.28
N GLY A 96 1.25 -19.72 10.21
CA GLY A 96 -0.16 -19.40 9.98
C GLY A 96 -1.02 -20.65 9.86
N GLN A 97 -0.54 -21.66 9.13
CA GLN A 97 -1.14 -22.99 9.06
C GLN A 97 -1.26 -23.66 10.42
N LYS A 98 -0.13 -23.71 11.14
CA LYS A 98 -0.03 -24.37 12.44
C LYS A 98 -0.99 -23.79 13.48
N TYR A 99 -1.20 -22.47 13.47
CA TYR A 99 -2.06 -21.78 14.43
C TYR A 99 -3.46 -21.46 13.89
N GLY A 100 -3.77 -21.86 12.65
CA GLY A 100 -5.08 -21.62 12.04
C GLY A 100 -5.40 -20.14 11.81
N THR A 101 -4.40 -19.31 11.52
CA THR A 101 -4.58 -17.87 11.26
C THR A 101 -4.72 -17.58 9.77
N THR A 102 -5.43 -16.50 9.43
CA THR A 102 -5.47 -16.01 8.05
C THR A 102 -4.15 -15.31 7.74
N THR A 103 -3.34 -15.92 6.87
CA THR A 103 -2.08 -15.33 6.38
C THR A 103 -2.34 -14.61 5.06
N ILE A 104 -1.94 -13.33 5.01
CA ILE A 104 -2.08 -12.45 3.85
C ILE A 104 -0.69 -12.18 3.28
N ILE A 105 -0.53 -12.40 1.97
CA ILE A 105 0.74 -12.22 1.26
C ILE A 105 0.48 -11.33 0.06
N TRP A 106 1.33 -10.32 -0.14
CA TRP A 106 1.31 -9.46 -1.31
C TRP A 106 2.44 -9.85 -2.25
N VAL A 107 2.10 -10.24 -3.48
CA VAL A 107 3.07 -10.56 -4.54
C VAL A 107 2.64 -9.83 -5.80
N ASP A 108 3.55 -9.05 -6.38
CA ASP A 108 3.29 -8.21 -7.57
C ASP A 108 2.01 -7.38 -7.45
N ASN A 109 1.83 -6.77 -6.28
CA ASN A 109 0.65 -6.02 -5.89
C ASN A 109 -0.67 -6.82 -5.99
N LYS A 110 -0.65 -8.14 -5.89
CA LYS A 110 -1.85 -8.99 -5.78
C LYS A 110 -1.94 -9.57 -4.37
N LEU A 111 -3.18 -9.70 -3.90
CA LEU A 111 -3.51 -10.22 -2.58
C LEU A 111 -3.66 -11.75 -2.64
N TYR A 112 -2.76 -12.46 -2.00
CA TYR A 112 -2.80 -13.92 -1.85
C TYR A 112 -3.07 -14.33 -0.42
N VAL A 113 -3.80 -15.43 -0.25
CA VAL A 113 -4.14 -16.02 1.04
C VAL A 113 -4.06 -17.52 1.01
N GLN A 114 -3.69 -18.10 2.15
CA GLN A 114 -3.60 -19.55 2.29
C GLN A 114 -4.98 -20.22 2.35
N GLN A 115 -5.99 -19.49 2.84
CA GLN A 115 -7.39 -19.93 2.90
C GLN A 115 -8.31 -18.73 2.67
N LEU A 116 -9.43 -18.94 1.97
CA LEU A 116 -10.46 -17.91 1.72
C LEU A 116 -11.41 -17.78 2.91
N THR A 117 -10.91 -17.17 3.99
CA THR A 117 -11.69 -16.88 5.20
C THR A 117 -12.47 -15.57 5.07
N GLN A 118 -13.43 -15.31 5.97
CA GLN A 118 -14.11 -14.01 6.02
C GLN A 118 -13.11 -12.85 6.20
N GLN A 119 -12.11 -13.04 7.07
CA GLN A 119 -11.04 -12.05 7.29
C GLN A 119 -10.28 -11.70 6.00
N ALA A 120 -10.06 -12.67 5.10
CA ALA A 120 -9.42 -12.43 3.81
C ALA A 120 -10.29 -11.55 2.90
N TYR A 121 -11.61 -11.76 2.90
CA TYR A 121 -12.54 -10.93 2.15
C TYR A 121 -12.67 -9.53 2.75
N ASP A 122 -12.79 -9.41 4.07
CA ASP A 122 -12.87 -8.11 4.75
C ASP A 122 -11.62 -7.25 4.47
N TYR A 123 -10.43 -7.87 4.54
CA TYR A 123 -9.20 -7.20 4.15
C TYR A 123 -9.16 -6.85 2.66
N GLY A 124 -9.67 -7.75 1.80
CA GLY A 124 -9.78 -7.50 0.37
C GLY A 124 -10.65 -6.30 0.01
N GLU A 125 -11.80 -6.14 0.67
CA GLU A 125 -12.66 -4.96 0.52
C GLU A 125 -11.95 -3.68 0.96
N MET A 126 -11.32 -3.71 2.14
CA MET A 126 -10.58 -2.56 2.68
C MET A 126 -9.42 -2.13 1.77
N SER A 127 -8.70 -3.11 1.21
CA SER A 127 -7.55 -2.90 0.33
C SER A 127 -7.94 -2.74 -1.15
N LYS A 128 -9.24 -2.82 -1.46
CA LYS A 128 -9.78 -2.77 -2.83
C LYS A 128 -9.19 -3.83 -3.77
N THR A 129 -8.85 -5.00 -3.24
CA THR A 129 -8.20 -6.08 -3.98
C THR A 129 -8.83 -7.42 -3.62
N LYS A 130 -9.25 -8.19 -4.62
CA LYS A 130 -9.85 -9.51 -4.38
C LYS A 130 -8.78 -10.51 -3.89
N PRO A 131 -9.02 -11.25 -2.81
CA PRO A 131 -8.08 -12.28 -2.35
C PRO A 131 -8.02 -13.46 -3.31
N LEU A 132 -6.82 -13.98 -3.53
CA LEU A 132 -6.53 -15.15 -4.36
C LEU A 132 -6.00 -16.29 -3.49
N LEU A 133 -6.49 -17.50 -3.71
CA LEU A 133 -5.97 -18.67 -3.00
C LEU A 133 -4.57 -19.02 -3.52
N ILE A 134 -3.62 -19.25 -2.60
CA ILE A 134 -2.31 -19.79 -2.92
C ILE A 134 -2.48 -21.24 -3.38
N LYS A 135 -2.05 -21.55 -4.61
CA LYS A 135 -2.07 -22.91 -5.17
C LYS A 135 -0.77 -23.65 -4.90
N ASP A 136 0.34 -22.99 -5.19
CA ASP A 136 1.70 -23.41 -4.88
C ASP A 136 2.44 -22.20 -4.30
N LEU A 137 3.05 -22.36 -3.13
CA LEU A 137 3.77 -21.27 -2.47
C LEU A 137 5.13 -21.02 -3.11
N ASN A 138 5.82 -22.06 -3.60
CA ASN A 138 7.14 -21.90 -4.21
C ASN A 138 7.01 -21.15 -5.55
N GLU A 139 6.06 -21.56 -6.40
CA GLU A 139 5.79 -20.84 -7.66
C GLU A 139 5.38 -19.39 -7.46
N LEU A 140 4.80 -19.06 -6.29
CA LEU A 140 4.34 -17.72 -5.98
C LEU A 140 5.47 -16.78 -5.54
N ILE A 141 6.53 -17.31 -4.94
CA ILE A 141 7.61 -16.50 -4.33
C ILE A 141 8.93 -16.59 -5.11
N ASP A 142 8.99 -17.43 -6.13
CA ASP A 142 10.10 -17.49 -7.10
C ASP A 142 10.07 -16.29 -8.06
#